data_AF-A0A3A9ADJ8-F1
#
_entry.id   AF-A0A3A9ADJ8-F1
#
_cell.length_a   1.000
_cell.length_b   1.000
_cell.length_c   1.000
_cell.angle_alpha   90.00
_cell.angle_beta   90.00
_cell.angle_gamma   90.00
#
_symmetry.space_group_name_H-M   'P 1'
#
loop_
_entity.id
_entity.type
_entity.pdbx_description
1 polymer ?
#
loop_
_entity_poly.entity_id
_entity_poly.type
_entity_poly.pdbx_seq_one_letter_code
_entity_poly.pdbx_strand_id
1 'polypeptide(L)'
;MVVHMEKEVDIEGGRAHFQISGDEITVISCKVCDSRVKVPDKIENLPVTKLHKKAFLSSKLLKEVWLPKGLKEIGDWAFAYCSALESVWIPKEEFAIGKDIFKDCSALKQICPLGADTVIEKQVGRLLGIVPVRLEADYLFTPAKAGEEKWLQRFDDKLREFLALPDEDGFTKMVYCGEEDIVANVEYYLAERRREKARLCFLRLINDVGLDGEFAGELCAYLAGRTKGCASQAAWEVVFEEHGNEQAYYDIFTKAGCLTEENYDEVLQHMGEDYPEMKGFLMRYKSQNMEQADFFDALSL
;
A
#
# COMPACT_ATOMS: atom_id res chain seq x y z
N MET A 1 -10.77 -43.69 8.37
CA MET A 1 -9.41 -43.24 8.03
C MET A 1 -9.53 -42.32 6.83
N VAL A 2 -9.41 -41.01 7.01
CA VAL A 2 -9.28 -40.11 5.86
C VAL A 2 -7.85 -40.28 5.36
N VAL A 3 -7.68 -40.84 4.17
CA VAL A 3 -6.34 -40.97 3.57
C VAL A 3 -5.96 -39.59 3.07
N HIS A 4 -5.06 -38.92 3.78
CA HIS A 4 -4.45 -37.68 3.30
C HIS A 4 -3.39 -38.05 2.26
N MET A 5 -3.78 -38.01 0.98
CA MET A 5 -2.82 -38.13 -0.11
C MET A 5 -2.27 -36.73 -0.42
N GLU A 6 -1.01 -36.52 -0.07
CA GLU A 6 -0.25 -35.36 -0.54
C GLU A 6 0.19 -35.61 -1.99
N LYS A 7 -0.03 -34.62 -2.83
CA LYS A 7 0.26 -34.66 -4.27
C LYS A 7 0.87 -33.34 -4.72
N GLU A 8 1.45 -33.37 -5.91
CA GLU A 8 2.03 -32.20 -6.57
C GLU A 8 1.37 -31.97 -7.92
N VAL A 9 1.21 -30.70 -8.29
CA VAL A 9 0.73 -30.29 -9.61
C VAL A 9 1.45 -29.02 -10.07
N ASP A 10 1.77 -28.96 -11.36
CA ASP A 10 2.24 -27.74 -11.99
C ASP A 10 1.07 -26.75 -12.11
N ILE A 11 1.31 -25.51 -11.67
CA ILE A 11 0.37 -24.39 -11.79
C ILE A 11 1.04 -23.26 -12.56
N GLU A 12 0.25 -22.28 -12.98
CA GLU A 12 0.81 -21.08 -13.61
C GLU A 12 1.72 -20.36 -12.60
N GLY A 13 2.99 -20.23 -12.95
CA GLY A 13 4.02 -19.56 -12.15
C GLY A 13 4.71 -20.42 -11.08
N GLY A 14 4.39 -21.71 -10.96
CA GLY A 14 5.00 -22.54 -9.91
C GLY A 14 4.50 -23.98 -9.83
N ARG A 15 4.76 -24.61 -8.69
CA ARG A 15 4.29 -25.95 -8.35
C ARG A 15 3.58 -25.92 -7.01
N ALA A 16 2.37 -26.47 -6.96
CA ALA A 16 1.58 -26.57 -5.75
C ALA A 16 1.65 -27.99 -5.18
N HIS A 17 2.03 -28.09 -3.91
CA HIS A 17 1.83 -29.29 -3.09
C HIS A 17 0.47 -29.16 -2.41
N PHE A 18 -0.37 -30.16 -2.54
CA PHE A 18 -1.75 -30.11 -2.06
C PHE A 18 -2.20 -31.42 -1.42
N GLN A 19 -3.22 -31.31 -0.59
CA GLN A 19 -3.88 -32.44 0.06
C GLN A 19 -5.37 -32.43 -0.24
N ILE A 20 -5.90 -33.62 -0.51
CA ILE A 20 -7.34 -33.86 -0.67
C ILE A 20 -7.93 -34.21 0.69
N SER A 21 -8.97 -33.49 1.10
CA SER A 21 -9.73 -33.76 2.33
C SER A 21 -11.21 -33.78 2.01
N GLY A 22 -11.77 -34.99 1.81
CA GLY A 22 -13.13 -35.14 1.29
C GLY A 22 -13.21 -34.68 -0.16
N ASP A 23 -14.13 -33.77 -0.45
CA ASP A 23 -14.35 -33.20 -1.80
C ASP A 23 -13.66 -31.83 -1.99
N GLU A 24 -12.68 -31.50 -1.16
CA GLU A 24 -11.99 -30.20 -1.17
C GLU A 24 -10.47 -30.35 -1.18
N ILE A 25 -9.78 -29.36 -1.77
CA ILE A 25 -8.33 -29.28 -1.79
C ILE A 25 -7.82 -28.17 -0.89
N THR A 26 -6.79 -28.53 -0.12
CA THR A 26 -5.94 -27.60 0.61
C THR A 26 -4.57 -27.54 -0.05
N VAL A 27 -4.13 -26.35 -0.46
CA VAL A 27 -2.76 -26.11 -0.91
C VAL A 27 -1.87 -26.00 0.32
N ILE A 28 -0.95 -26.95 0.49
CA ILE A 28 -0.06 -27.04 1.65
C ILE A 28 1.13 -26.09 1.47
N SER A 29 1.73 -26.11 0.29
CA SER A 29 2.85 -25.24 -0.05
C SER A 29 2.92 -25.00 -1.55
N CYS A 30 3.47 -23.85 -1.94
CA CYS A 30 3.67 -23.46 -3.33
C CYS A 30 5.15 -23.13 -3.54
N LYS A 31 5.81 -23.88 -4.41
CA LYS A 31 7.11 -23.51 -4.94
C LYS A 31 6.92 -22.51 -6.07
N VAL A 32 7.19 -21.25 -5.79
CA VAL A 32 7.13 -20.16 -6.76
C VAL A 32 8.34 -20.22 -7.70
N CYS A 33 8.10 -20.28 -9.00
CA CYS A 33 9.12 -20.34 -10.05
C CYS A 33 9.11 -19.08 -10.95
N ASP A 34 8.07 -18.26 -10.87
CA ASP A 34 7.89 -17.01 -11.62
C ASP A 34 7.38 -15.91 -10.69
N SER A 35 7.45 -14.66 -11.15
CA SER A 35 6.94 -13.48 -10.46
C SER A 35 5.42 -13.43 -10.31
N ARG A 36 4.70 -14.21 -11.13
CA ARG A 36 3.23 -14.22 -11.18
C ARG A 36 2.74 -15.64 -10.95
N VAL A 37 1.90 -15.84 -9.95
CA VAL A 37 1.33 -17.17 -9.64
C VAL A 37 -0.18 -17.13 -9.65
N LYS A 38 -0.80 -18.08 -10.36
CA LYS A 38 -2.24 -18.27 -10.31
C LYS A 38 -2.56 -19.62 -9.72
N VAL A 39 -3.15 -19.58 -8.53
CA VAL A 39 -3.69 -20.79 -7.88
C VAL A 39 -4.98 -21.16 -8.61
N PRO A 40 -5.09 -22.36 -9.18
CA PRO A 40 -6.25 -22.75 -9.97
C PRO A 40 -7.49 -22.91 -9.09
N ASP A 41 -8.67 -22.62 -9.65
CA ASP A 41 -9.96 -22.83 -8.97
C ASP A 41 -10.20 -24.30 -8.63
N LYS A 42 -9.63 -25.22 -9.41
CA LYS A 42 -9.76 -26.68 -9.24
C LYS A 42 -8.45 -27.40 -9.55
N ILE A 43 -8.17 -28.47 -8.81
CA ILE A 43 -7.13 -29.46 -9.13
C ILE A 43 -7.81 -30.83 -9.12
N GLU A 44 -7.53 -31.70 -10.11
CA GLU A 44 -8.19 -33.01 -10.24
C GLU A 44 -9.75 -32.94 -10.18
N ASN A 45 -10.34 -31.89 -10.76
CA ASN A 45 -11.79 -31.56 -10.72
C ASN A 45 -12.38 -31.23 -9.34
N LEU A 46 -11.58 -31.22 -8.28
CA LEU A 46 -11.99 -30.80 -6.94
C LEU A 46 -11.70 -29.30 -6.74
N PRO A 47 -12.54 -28.55 -6.02
CA PRO A 47 -12.32 -27.14 -5.72
C PRO A 47 -11.15 -26.92 -4.76
N VAL A 48 -10.33 -25.91 -5.04
CA VAL A 48 -9.31 -25.42 -4.10
C VAL A 48 -9.97 -24.44 -3.14
N THR A 49 -10.13 -24.85 -1.88
CA THR A 49 -10.87 -24.07 -0.88
C THR A 49 -9.97 -23.52 0.23
N LYS A 50 -8.74 -24.02 0.39
CA LYS A 50 -7.87 -23.59 1.50
C LYS A 50 -6.43 -23.38 1.07
N LEU A 51 -5.82 -22.33 1.61
CA LEU A 51 -4.36 -22.21 1.70
C LEU A 51 -3.94 -22.57 3.11
N HIS A 52 -3.05 -23.55 3.25
CA HIS A 52 -2.53 -23.95 4.54
C HIS A 52 -1.65 -22.84 5.16
N LYS A 53 -1.39 -22.98 6.46
CA LYS A 53 -0.37 -22.20 7.17
C LYS A 53 0.95 -22.26 6.39
N LYS A 54 1.54 -21.09 6.15
CA LYS A 54 2.84 -20.91 5.46
C LYS A 54 2.88 -21.35 3.98
N ALA A 55 1.73 -21.44 3.30
CA ALA A 55 1.68 -21.97 1.92
C ALA A 55 2.63 -21.29 0.92
N PHE A 56 2.86 -19.98 1.03
CA PHE A 56 3.76 -19.19 0.20
C PHE A 56 4.93 -18.58 0.99
N LEU A 57 5.21 -19.07 2.21
CA LEU A 57 6.20 -18.47 3.10
C LEU A 57 7.54 -18.20 2.41
N SER A 58 8.04 -16.97 2.56
CA SER A 58 9.34 -16.53 2.04
C SER A 58 9.51 -16.67 0.53
N SER A 59 8.43 -16.59 -0.25
CA SER A 59 8.50 -16.61 -1.72
C SER A 59 9.03 -15.30 -2.29
N LYS A 60 10.36 -15.11 -2.26
CA LYS A 60 11.04 -13.87 -2.66
C LYS A 60 10.84 -13.46 -4.12
N LEU A 61 10.45 -14.38 -4.99
CA LEU A 61 10.16 -14.09 -6.40
C LEU A 61 8.72 -13.60 -6.61
N LEU A 62 7.79 -13.94 -5.70
CA LEU A 62 6.37 -13.70 -5.89
C LEU A 62 6.08 -12.19 -5.85
N LYS A 63 5.61 -11.64 -6.97
CA LYS A 63 5.13 -10.26 -7.09
C LYS A 63 3.62 -10.17 -7.14
N GLU A 64 2.98 -11.12 -7.81
CA GLU A 64 1.56 -11.10 -8.10
C GLU A 64 0.97 -12.48 -7.85
N VAL A 65 -0.14 -12.56 -7.12
CA VAL A 65 -0.82 -13.83 -6.86
C VAL A 65 -2.33 -13.75 -7.03
N TRP A 66 -2.89 -14.66 -7.83
CA TRP A 66 -4.33 -14.83 -7.98
C TRP A 66 -4.79 -16.05 -7.20
N LEU A 67 -5.67 -15.83 -6.24
CA LEU A 67 -6.26 -16.87 -5.40
C LEU A 67 -7.51 -17.46 -6.08
N PRO A 68 -7.91 -18.68 -5.71
CA PRO A 68 -9.07 -19.31 -6.33
C PRO A 68 -10.37 -18.65 -5.89
N LYS A 69 -11.36 -18.61 -6.80
CA LYS A 69 -12.67 -17.99 -6.56
C LYS A 69 -13.44 -18.64 -5.41
N GLY A 70 -13.24 -19.94 -5.21
CA GLY A 70 -13.90 -20.74 -4.17
C GLY A 70 -13.14 -20.81 -2.85
N LEU A 71 -12.14 -19.95 -2.63
CA LEU A 71 -11.33 -19.96 -1.41
C LEU A 71 -12.20 -19.63 -0.19
N LYS A 72 -12.10 -20.46 0.83
CA LYS A 72 -12.82 -20.37 2.12
C LYS A 72 -11.89 -20.05 3.29
N GLU A 73 -10.59 -20.30 3.16
CA GLU A 73 -9.64 -20.15 4.27
C GLU A 73 -8.22 -19.83 3.77
N ILE A 74 -7.56 -18.87 4.42
CA ILE A 74 -6.13 -18.61 4.33
C ILE A 74 -5.53 -18.83 5.72
N GLY A 75 -4.61 -19.79 5.84
CA GLY A 75 -3.96 -20.11 7.11
C GLY A 75 -2.92 -19.07 7.55
N ASP A 76 -2.49 -19.20 8.81
CA ASP A 76 -1.53 -18.27 9.41
C ASP A 76 -0.23 -18.16 8.60
N TRP A 77 0.34 -16.95 8.52
CA TRP A 77 1.59 -16.65 7.81
C TRP A 77 1.64 -17.13 6.35
N ALA A 78 0.49 -17.30 5.67
CA ALA A 78 0.45 -17.90 4.34
C ALA A 78 1.36 -17.18 3.34
N PHE A 79 1.48 -15.85 3.40
CA PHE A 79 2.36 -15.06 2.53
C PHE A 79 3.49 -14.34 3.29
N ALA A 80 3.77 -14.73 4.54
CA ALA A 80 4.76 -14.02 5.34
C ALA A 80 6.15 -14.07 4.67
N TYR A 81 6.92 -12.99 4.80
CA TYR A 81 8.26 -12.79 4.22
C TYR A 81 8.31 -12.84 2.68
N CYS A 82 7.18 -12.70 1.99
CA CYS A 82 7.15 -12.46 0.54
C CYS A 82 7.49 -10.99 0.26
N SER A 83 8.76 -10.62 0.40
CA SER A 83 9.23 -9.23 0.34
C SER A 83 9.05 -8.55 -1.02
N ALA A 84 8.83 -9.32 -2.08
CA ALA A 84 8.58 -8.80 -3.43
C ALA A 84 7.08 -8.76 -3.79
N LEU A 85 6.18 -9.23 -2.91
CA LEU A 85 4.75 -9.34 -3.21
C LEU A 85 4.14 -7.94 -3.28
N GLU A 86 3.69 -7.55 -4.47
CA GLU A 86 3.11 -6.24 -4.77
C GLU A 86 1.58 -6.28 -4.82
N SER A 87 0.99 -7.36 -5.35
CA SER A 87 -0.45 -7.45 -5.60
C SER A 87 -1.03 -8.84 -5.32
N VAL A 88 -2.19 -8.87 -4.68
CA VAL A 88 -2.94 -10.09 -4.38
C VAL A 88 -4.37 -9.95 -4.90
N TRP A 89 -4.85 -10.94 -5.64
CA TRP A 89 -6.24 -11.02 -6.06
C TRP A 89 -6.98 -12.11 -5.30
N ILE A 90 -8.04 -11.73 -4.60
CA ILE A 90 -8.79 -12.57 -3.66
C ILE A 90 -10.25 -12.73 -4.11
N PRO A 91 -10.97 -13.78 -3.68
CA PRO A 91 -12.40 -13.89 -3.96
C PRO A 91 -13.20 -12.73 -3.35
N LYS A 92 -14.40 -12.48 -3.91
CA LYS A 92 -15.35 -11.47 -3.41
C LYS A 92 -16.06 -11.93 -2.12
N GLU A 93 -16.22 -13.23 -1.97
CA GLU A 93 -16.91 -13.83 -0.83
C GLU A 93 -16.07 -13.79 0.44
N GLU A 94 -16.73 -13.81 1.59
CA GLU A 94 -16.05 -13.87 2.89
C GLU A 94 -15.32 -15.21 3.08
N PHE A 95 -14.09 -15.14 3.59
CA PHE A 95 -13.26 -16.30 3.90
C PHE A 95 -12.59 -16.14 5.26
N ALA A 96 -12.24 -17.26 5.88
CA ALA A 96 -11.50 -17.28 7.13
C ALA A 96 -10.05 -16.81 6.91
N ILE A 97 -9.61 -15.90 7.77
CA ILE A 97 -8.32 -15.20 7.69
C ILE A 97 -7.48 -15.62 8.90
N GLY A 98 -6.34 -16.25 8.64
CA GLY A 98 -5.32 -16.56 9.63
C GLY A 98 -4.57 -15.32 10.12
N LYS A 99 -3.66 -15.53 11.08
CA LYS A 99 -2.84 -14.45 11.66
C LYS A 99 -1.64 -14.13 10.77
N ASP A 100 -1.22 -12.86 10.77
CA ASP A 100 0.05 -12.41 10.18
C ASP A 100 0.25 -12.85 8.70
N ILE A 101 -0.84 -12.92 7.92
CA ILE A 101 -0.81 -13.48 6.56
C ILE A 101 0.24 -12.80 5.68
N PHE A 102 0.38 -11.48 5.81
CA PHE A 102 1.29 -10.64 5.02
C PHE A 102 2.43 -10.05 5.85
N LYS A 103 2.81 -10.71 6.95
CA LYS A 103 3.94 -10.27 7.77
C LYS A 103 5.19 -10.10 6.90
N ASP A 104 5.86 -8.96 7.01
CA ASP A 104 7.09 -8.63 6.27
C ASP A 104 6.92 -8.66 4.73
N CYS A 105 5.71 -8.38 4.23
CA CYS A 105 5.44 -8.08 2.81
C CYS A 105 5.58 -6.58 2.52
N SER A 106 6.80 -6.05 2.67
CA SER A 106 7.06 -4.59 2.58
C SER A 106 6.70 -3.92 1.25
N ALA A 107 6.66 -4.70 0.16
CA ALA A 107 6.32 -4.23 -1.18
C ALA A 107 4.81 -4.29 -1.51
N LEU A 108 3.96 -4.77 -0.59
CA LEU A 108 2.53 -4.98 -0.85
C LEU A 108 1.82 -3.64 -1.02
N LYS A 109 1.30 -3.41 -2.23
CA LYS A 109 0.63 -2.16 -2.63
C LYS A 109 -0.87 -2.29 -2.68
N GLN A 110 -1.39 -3.47 -3.02
CA GLN A 110 -2.84 -3.66 -3.19
C GLN A 110 -3.29 -5.11 -2.98
N ILE A 111 -4.50 -5.24 -2.45
CA ILE A 111 -5.25 -6.48 -2.36
C ILE A 111 -6.61 -6.22 -2.99
N CYS A 112 -6.88 -6.80 -4.17
CA CYS A 112 -8.07 -6.51 -4.95
C CYS A 112 -8.98 -7.73 -5.05
N PRO A 113 -10.31 -7.55 -5.13
CA PRO A 113 -11.19 -8.63 -5.54
C PRO A 113 -10.87 -9.14 -6.96
N LEU A 114 -11.10 -10.43 -7.21
CA LEU A 114 -11.02 -11.01 -8.55
C LEU A 114 -12.01 -10.30 -9.49
N GLY A 115 -11.51 -9.82 -10.63
CA GLY A 115 -12.30 -9.05 -11.60
C GLY A 115 -12.59 -7.61 -11.18
N ALA A 116 -11.77 -7.03 -10.31
CA ALA A 116 -11.82 -5.60 -9.99
C ALA A 116 -11.47 -4.75 -11.22
N ASP A 117 -12.48 -4.12 -11.81
CA ASP A 117 -12.35 -3.35 -13.05
C ASP A 117 -12.66 -1.86 -12.83
N THR A 118 -13.42 -1.53 -11.80
CA THR A 118 -13.81 -0.15 -11.52
C THR A 118 -12.69 0.65 -10.85
N VAL A 119 -12.72 1.97 -11.02
CA VAL A 119 -11.80 2.89 -10.33
C VAL A 119 -11.94 2.75 -8.81
N ILE A 120 -13.17 2.62 -8.32
CA ILE A 120 -13.49 2.45 -6.90
C ILE A 120 -12.88 1.16 -6.34
N GLU A 121 -13.07 0.01 -7.00
CA GLU A 121 -12.48 -1.26 -6.53
C GLU A 121 -10.96 -1.19 -6.47
N LYS A 122 -10.31 -0.49 -7.41
CA LYS A 122 -8.84 -0.29 -7.39
C LYS A 122 -8.39 0.62 -6.25
N GLN A 123 -9.12 1.70 -5.99
CA GLN A 123 -8.83 2.58 -4.85
C GLN A 123 -8.97 1.81 -3.52
N VAL A 124 -10.10 1.12 -3.33
CA VAL A 124 -10.35 0.29 -2.15
C VAL A 124 -9.29 -0.80 -2.00
N GLY A 125 -8.88 -1.44 -3.10
CA GLY A 125 -7.87 -2.49 -3.05
C GLY A 125 -6.48 -2.01 -2.61
N ARG A 126 -6.10 -0.77 -2.96
CA ARG A 126 -4.88 -0.14 -2.45
C ARG A 126 -4.99 0.17 -0.96
N LEU A 127 -6.12 0.71 -0.51
CA LEU A 127 -6.37 0.96 0.92
C LEU A 127 -6.34 -0.35 1.72
N LEU A 128 -6.98 -1.41 1.23
CA LEU A 128 -6.97 -2.73 1.87
C LEU A 128 -5.56 -3.33 1.90
N GLY A 129 -4.76 -3.11 0.85
CA GLY A 129 -3.40 -3.64 0.74
C GLY A 129 -2.45 -3.12 1.82
N ILE A 130 -2.62 -1.88 2.27
CA ILE A 130 -1.74 -1.29 3.28
C ILE A 130 -2.12 -1.66 4.72
N VAL A 131 -3.36 -2.09 4.96
CA VAL A 131 -3.86 -2.41 6.31
C VAL A 131 -2.95 -3.41 7.06
N PRO A 132 -2.62 -4.57 6.47
CA PRO A 132 -1.82 -5.58 7.16
C PRO A 132 -0.32 -5.28 7.20
N VAL A 133 0.17 -4.26 6.47
CA VAL A 133 1.62 -4.03 6.32
C VAL A 133 2.11 -2.67 6.82
N ARG A 134 1.26 -1.64 6.83
CA ARG A 134 1.64 -0.28 7.25
C ARG A 134 0.83 0.25 8.44
N LEU A 135 -0.46 -0.07 8.52
CA LEU A 135 -1.33 0.41 9.61
C LEU A 135 -1.34 -0.51 10.83
N GLU A 136 -0.74 -1.70 10.74
CA GLU A 136 -0.76 -2.75 11.79
C GLU A 136 -2.17 -2.95 12.38
N ALA A 137 -3.18 -2.88 11.52
CA ALA A 137 -4.58 -2.84 11.90
C ALA A 137 -5.30 -4.09 11.38
N ASP A 138 -4.86 -5.28 11.81
CA ASP A 138 -5.38 -6.57 11.33
C ASP A 138 -6.90 -6.69 11.41
N TYR A 139 -7.53 -6.01 12.38
CA TYR A 139 -8.98 -5.97 12.53
C TYR A 139 -9.73 -5.25 11.39
N LEU A 140 -9.03 -4.42 10.59
CA LEU A 140 -9.56 -3.79 9.38
C LEU A 140 -9.32 -4.64 8.14
N PHE A 141 -8.54 -5.72 8.23
CA PHE A 141 -8.33 -6.63 7.13
C PHE A 141 -9.56 -7.52 6.94
N THR A 142 -10.63 -6.92 6.40
CA THR A 142 -11.94 -7.54 6.15
C THR A 142 -12.30 -7.34 4.68
N PRO A 143 -11.75 -8.13 3.75
CA PRO A 143 -11.87 -7.85 2.33
C PRO A 143 -13.29 -7.78 1.78
N ALA A 144 -14.21 -8.61 2.30
CA ALA A 144 -15.61 -8.62 1.89
C ALA A 144 -16.35 -7.32 2.24
N LYS A 145 -15.86 -6.56 3.23
CA LYS A 145 -16.44 -5.29 3.70
C LYS A 145 -15.63 -4.06 3.27
N ALA A 146 -14.50 -4.27 2.59
CA ALA A 146 -13.63 -3.18 2.19
C ALA A 146 -14.36 -2.25 1.21
N GLY A 147 -14.31 -0.94 1.48
CA GLY A 147 -15.02 0.08 0.70
C GLY A 147 -16.45 0.38 1.15
N GLU A 148 -17.01 -0.36 2.11
CA GLU A 148 -18.23 0.08 2.80
C GLU A 148 -17.97 1.38 3.57
N GLU A 149 -18.97 2.24 3.70
CA GLU A 149 -18.86 3.53 4.41
C GLU A 149 -18.28 3.37 5.82
N LYS A 150 -18.79 2.39 6.58
CA LYS A 150 -18.28 2.10 7.93
C LYS A 150 -16.84 1.58 7.93
N TRP A 151 -16.43 0.87 6.88
CA TRP A 151 -15.06 0.40 6.76
C TRP A 151 -14.11 1.56 6.48
N LEU A 152 -14.49 2.47 5.57
CA LEU A 152 -13.74 3.67 5.24
C LEU A 152 -13.59 4.60 6.45
N GLN A 153 -14.67 4.82 7.21
CA GLN A 153 -14.61 5.60 8.46
C GLN A 153 -13.61 5.01 9.46
N ARG A 154 -13.64 3.70 9.68
CA ARG A 154 -12.70 3.04 10.60
C ARG A 154 -11.25 3.08 10.09
N PHE A 155 -11.06 3.03 8.78
CA PHE A 155 -9.76 3.22 8.15
C PHE A 155 -9.23 4.64 8.43
N ASP A 156 -10.07 5.65 8.20
CA ASP A 156 -9.73 7.06 8.40
C ASP A 156 -9.44 7.37 9.87
N ASP A 157 -10.23 6.83 10.81
CA ASP A 157 -9.97 6.93 12.24
C ASP A 157 -8.62 6.32 12.62
N LYS A 158 -8.30 5.13 12.08
CA LYS A 158 -7.02 4.47 12.35
C LYS A 158 -5.84 5.24 11.76
N LEU A 159 -6.00 5.83 10.57
CA LEU A 159 -4.98 6.69 9.98
C LEU A 159 -4.77 7.95 10.82
N ARG A 160 -5.84 8.59 11.30
CA ARG A 160 -5.76 9.74 12.19
C ARG A 160 -5.02 9.41 13.49
N GLU A 161 -5.34 8.28 14.11
CA GLU A 161 -4.60 7.77 15.28
C GLU A 161 -3.11 7.61 14.97
N PHE A 162 -2.77 6.99 13.84
CA PHE A 162 -1.39 6.74 13.44
C PHE A 162 -0.60 8.05 13.22
N LEU A 163 -1.22 9.04 12.58
CA LEU A 163 -0.61 10.36 12.33
C LEU A 163 -0.38 11.14 13.64
N ALA A 164 -1.28 10.98 14.62
CA ALA A 164 -1.21 11.65 15.92
C ALA A 164 -0.13 11.09 16.86
N LEU A 165 0.34 9.86 16.64
CA LEU A 165 1.43 9.28 17.43
C LEU A 165 2.72 10.10 17.25
N PRO A 166 3.57 10.25 18.28
CA PRO A 166 4.90 10.84 18.12
C PRO A 166 5.75 10.10 17.07
N ASP A 167 6.73 10.77 16.47
CA ASP A 167 7.59 10.16 15.46
C ASP A 167 8.56 9.12 16.06
N GLU A 168 8.85 9.22 17.36
CA GLU A 168 9.65 8.25 18.11
C GLU A 168 8.88 7.00 18.54
N ASP A 169 7.55 6.98 18.38
CA ASP A 169 6.70 5.86 18.81
C ASP A 169 7.08 4.57 18.07
N GLY A 170 7.41 3.53 18.83
CA GLY A 170 7.88 2.24 18.31
C GLY A 170 9.41 2.07 18.30
N PHE A 171 10.19 3.15 18.39
CA PHE A 171 11.66 3.08 18.33
C PHE A 171 12.24 2.19 19.44
N THR A 172 11.80 2.39 20.68
CA THR A 172 12.25 1.60 21.83
C THR A 172 11.95 0.11 21.64
N LYS A 173 10.78 -0.23 21.10
CA LYS A 173 10.39 -1.62 20.83
C LYS A 173 11.28 -2.23 19.73
N MET A 174 11.55 -1.50 18.64
CA MET A 174 12.47 -1.92 17.58
C MET A 174 13.85 -2.25 18.13
N VAL A 175 14.41 -1.37 18.97
CA VAL A 175 15.71 -1.58 19.63
C VAL A 175 15.71 -2.83 20.51
N TYR A 176 14.65 -3.07 21.28
CA TYR A 176 14.57 -4.24 22.16
C TYR A 176 14.28 -5.56 21.42
N CYS A 177 13.64 -5.52 20.26
CA CYS A 177 13.27 -6.70 19.50
C CYS A 177 14.43 -7.29 18.67
N GLY A 178 15.59 -6.64 18.62
CA GLY A 178 16.76 -7.16 17.92
C GLY A 178 16.58 -7.23 16.41
N GLU A 179 15.69 -6.40 15.84
CA GLU A 179 15.56 -6.19 14.40
C GLU A 179 16.74 -5.33 13.93
N GLU A 180 17.96 -5.90 14.07
CA GLU A 180 19.27 -5.23 13.97
C GLU A 180 19.87 -5.22 12.57
N ASP A 181 19.12 -5.62 11.53
CA ASP A 181 19.61 -5.49 10.17
C ASP A 181 19.49 -4.01 9.71
N ILE A 182 20.56 -3.27 10.05
CA ILE A 182 21.05 -2.03 9.43
C ILE A 182 20.58 -0.73 10.11
N VAL A 183 21.47 -0.23 11.00
CA VAL A 183 21.54 1.16 11.51
C VAL A 183 20.40 1.54 12.46
N ALA A 184 20.57 1.22 13.75
CA ALA A 184 19.82 1.82 14.86
C ALA A 184 20.21 3.30 15.07
N ASN A 185 20.05 4.13 14.03
CA ASN A 185 20.16 5.57 14.11
C ASN A 185 18.75 6.14 14.33
N VAL A 186 18.56 6.79 15.48
CA VAL A 186 17.33 7.51 15.82
C VAL A 186 16.92 8.47 14.70
N GLU A 187 17.88 9.18 14.10
CA GLU A 187 17.60 10.14 13.02
C GLU A 187 17.04 9.46 11.77
N TYR A 188 17.60 8.31 11.39
CA TYR A 188 17.11 7.52 10.25
C TYR A 188 15.70 7.00 10.54
N TYR A 189 15.47 6.45 11.74
CA TYR A 189 14.15 5.99 12.17
C TYR A 189 13.10 7.11 12.10
N LEU A 190 13.41 8.27 12.68
CA LEU A 190 12.51 9.43 12.66
C LEU A 190 12.24 9.92 11.23
N ALA A 191 13.26 9.92 10.37
CA ALA A 191 13.10 10.29 8.96
C ALA A 191 12.17 9.32 8.22
N GLU A 192 12.40 8.01 8.34
CA GLU A 192 11.52 6.99 7.75
C GLU A 192 10.11 7.04 8.32
N ARG A 193 9.94 7.24 9.63
CA ARG A 193 8.61 7.37 10.25
C ARG A 193 7.84 8.56 9.69
N ARG A 194 8.51 9.69 9.47
CA ARG A 194 7.89 10.88 8.87
C ARG A 194 7.54 10.67 7.40
N ARG A 195 8.42 10.02 6.62
CA ARG A 195 8.12 9.61 5.24
C ARG A 195 6.95 8.65 5.18
N GLU A 196 6.86 7.69 6.10
CA GLU A 196 5.76 6.74 6.19
C GLU A 196 4.41 7.44 6.39
N LYS A 197 4.35 8.37 7.35
CA LYS A 197 3.15 9.17 7.57
C LYS A 197 2.78 10.00 6.33
N ALA A 198 3.76 10.63 5.66
CA ALA A 198 3.52 11.37 4.43
C ALA A 198 3.01 10.46 3.30
N ARG A 199 3.60 9.26 3.12
CA ARG A 199 3.14 8.24 2.16
C ARG A 199 1.68 7.86 2.40
N LEU A 200 1.28 7.65 3.65
CA LEU A 200 -0.11 7.33 3.99
C LEU A 200 -1.07 8.51 3.70
N CYS A 201 -0.66 9.75 3.94
CA CYS A 201 -1.45 10.93 3.57
C CYS A 201 -1.65 11.00 2.05
N PHE A 202 -0.58 10.87 1.25
CA PHE A 202 -0.69 10.84 -0.20
C PHE A 202 -1.57 9.69 -0.67
N LEU A 203 -1.34 8.48 -0.16
CA LEU A 203 -2.13 7.31 -0.50
C LEU A 203 -3.62 7.56 -0.27
N ARG A 204 -3.99 8.11 0.88
CA ARG A 204 -5.41 8.36 1.19
C ARG A 204 -6.01 9.48 0.33
N LEU A 205 -5.27 10.54 0.05
CA LEU A 205 -5.72 11.64 -0.81
C LEU A 205 -5.83 11.23 -2.29
N ILE A 206 -4.96 10.34 -2.78
CA ILE A 206 -5.01 9.78 -4.14
C ILE A 206 -6.19 8.81 -4.30
N ASN A 207 -6.52 8.08 -3.23
CA ASN A 207 -7.62 7.11 -3.19
C ASN A 207 -8.77 7.69 -2.36
N ASP A 208 -9.44 8.69 -2.91
CA ASP A 208 -10.41 9.58 -2.27
C ASP A 208 -11.82 9.00 -2.07
N VAL A 209 -12.05 7.73 -2.39
CA VAL A 209 -13.33 7.04 -2.17
C VAL A 209 -13.81 7.23 -0.74
N GLY A 210 -14.98 7.84 -0.60
CA GLY A 210 -15.64 8.12 0.69
C GLY A 210 -14.82 8.98 1.65
N LEU A 211 -13.78 9.69 1.18
CA LEU A 211 -13.00 10.61 1.99
C LEU A 211 -13.81 11.89 2.22
N ASP A 212 -14.02 12.24 3.49
CA ASP A 212 -14.68 13.50 3.84
C ASP A 212 -13.72 14.70 3.67
N GLY A 213 -14.31 15.89 3.49
CA GLY A 213 -13.54 17.11 3.21
C GLY A 213 -12.77 17.65 4.43
N GLU A 214 -13.22 17.35 5.64
CA GLU A 214 -12.55 17.79 6.87
C GLU A 214 -11.23 17.02 7.03
N PHE A 215 -11.30 15.70 6.95
CA PHE A 215 -10.13 14.84 7.02
C PHE A 215 -9.20 15.02 5.82
N ALA A 216 -9.73 15.22 4.60
CA ALA A 216 -8.90 15.61 3.46
C ALA A 216 -8.10 16.90 3.75
N GLY A 217 -8.73 17.89 4.39
CA GLY A 217 -8.06 19.12 4.84
C GLY A 217 -6.97 18.85 5.87
N GLU A 218 -7.22 17.98 6.85
CA GLU A 218 -6.21 17.56 7.84
C GLU A 218 -4.99 16.91 7.18
N LEU A 219 -5.21 16.00 6.21
CA LEU A 219 -4.13 15.33 5.48
C LEU A 219 -3.31 16.32 4.64
N CYS A 220 -3.98 17.26 3.96
CA CYS A 220 -3.31 18.34 3.21
C CYS A 220 -2.46 19.22 4.14
N ALA A 221 -3.00 19.65 5.28
CA ALA A 221 -2.27 20.44 6.27
C ALA A 221 -1.06 19.68 6.83
N TYR A 222 -1.20 18.36 7.05
CA TYR A 222 -0.10 17.51 7.49
C TYR A 222 1.05 17.50 6.47
N LEU A 223 0.74 17.42 5.18
CA LEU A 223 1.73 17.43 4.08
C LEU A 223 2.37 18.81 3.91
N ALA A 224 1.58 19.89 3.93
CA ALA A 224 2.06 21.26 3.78
C ALA A 224 3.10 21.62 4.86
N GLY A 225 2.90 21.18 6.09
CA GLY A 225 3.86 21.37 7.19
C GLY A 225 5.14 20.54 7.09
N ARG A 226 5.32 19.74 6.03
CA ARG A 226 6.45 18.81 5.83
C ARG A 226 7.07 18.91 4.43
N THR A 227 6.93 20.05 3.78
CA THR A 227 7.54 20.33 2.47
C THR A 227 8.94 20.94 2.63
N LYS A 228 9.59 21.29 1.52
CA LYS A 228 10.88 21.99 1.52
C LYS A 228 10.79 23.30 2.28
N GLY A 229 11.79 23.56 3.13
CA GLY A 229 11.83 24.71 4.04
C GLY A 229 11.19 24.45 5.41
N CYS A 230 10.44 23.36 5.59
CA CYS A 230 9.92 22.95 6.89
C CYS A 230 10.95 22.17 7.71
N ALA A 231 10.69 22.02 9.02
CA ALA A 231 11.53 21.26 9.95
C ALA A 231 11.71 19.78 9.56
N SER A 232 10.72 19.22 8.87
CA SER A 232 10.81 17.93 8.18
C SER A 232 10.46 18.14 6.73
N GLN A 233 11.19 17.50 5.82
CA GLN A 233 10.96 17.56 4.37
C GLN A 233 10.33 16.26 3.85
N ALA A 234 9.66 15.49 4.72
CA ALA A 234 9.17 14.17 4.36
C ALA A 234 8.17 14.15 3.19
N ALA A 235 7.29 15.15 3.08
CA ALA A 235 6.36 15.23 1.95
C ALA A 235 7.09 15.54 0.64
N TRP A 236 8.16 16.32 0.71
CA TRP A 236 9.05 16.58 -0.42
C TRP A 236 9.79 15.33 -0.87
N GLU A 237 10.47 14.65 0.07
CA GLU A 237 11.24 13.44 -0.18
C GLU A 237 10.37 12.37 -0.86
N VAL A 238 9.15 12.14 -0.33
CA VAL A 238 8.22 11.16 -0.92
C VAL A 238 7.87 11.50 -2.37
N VAL A 239 7.62 12.76 -2.71
CA VAL A 239 7.24 13.11 -4.09
C VAL A 239 8.44 13.02 -5.03
N PHE A 240 9.58 13.59 -4.66
CA PHE A 240 10.69 13.76 -5.61
C PHE A 240 11.69 12.60 -5.62
N GLU A 241 11.88 11.92 -4.49
CA GLU A 241 12.85 10.82 -4.38
C GLU A 241 12.20 9.45 -4.62
N GLU A 242 10.90 9.29 -4.30
CA GLU A 242 10.20 8.01 -4.41
C GLU A 242 9.19 7.95 -5.56
N HIS A 243 8.48 9.05 -5.82
CA HIS A 243 7.37 9.12 -6.78
C HIS A 243 7.57 10.17 -7.88
N GLY A 244 8.84 10.41 -8.28
CA GLY A 244 9.23 11.53 -9.12
C GLY A 244 8.56 11.60 -10.49
N ASN A 245 8.07 10.48 -11.03
CA ASN A 245 7.36 10.39 -12.31
C ASN A 245 5.84 10.15 -12.19
N GLU A 246 5.27 10.18 -11.00
CA GLU A 246 3.85 9.86 -10.79
C GLU A 246 3.01 11.12 -10.64
N GLN A 247 2.28 11.50 -11.70
CA GLN A 247 1.49 12.75 -11.73
C GLN A 247 0.50 12.89 -10.57
N ALA A 248 -0.10 11.78 -10.10
CA ALA A 248 -1.04 11.81 -8.98
C ALA A 248 -0.43 12.40 -7.69
N TYR A 249 0.86 12.17 -7.45
CA TYR A 249 1.56 12.75 -6.30
C TYR A 249 1.75 14.25 -6.46
N TYR A 250 2.08 14.73 -7.65
CA TYR A 250 2.21 16.17 -7.95
C TYR A 250 0.87 16.91 -7.87
N ASP A 251 -0.21 16.25 -8.32
CA ASP A 251 -1.57 16.79 -8.18
C ASP A 251 -1.93 17.00 -6.70
N ILE A 252 -1.64 16.03 -5.83
CA ILE A 252 -1.88 16.17 -4.39
C ILE A 252 -0.90 17.16 -3.76
N PHE A 253 0.38 17.12 -4.10
CA PHE A 253 1.42 18.00 -3.56
C PHE A 253 1.08 19.48 -3.79
N THR A 254 0.63 19.81 -5.00
CA THR A 254 0.21 21.17 -5.34
C THR A 254 -1.12 21.55 -4.66
N LYS A 255 -2.14 20.69 -4.69
CA LYS A 255 -3.44 20.93 -4.02
C LYS A 255 -3.33 21.05 -2.51
N ALA A 256 -2.39 20.34 -1.89
CA ALA A 256 -2.14 20.40 -0.46
C ALA A 256 -1.42 21.68 -0.03
N GLY A 257 -0.95 22.52 -0.97
CA GLY A 257 -0.19 23.73 -0.67
C GLY A 257 1.26 23.46 -0.32
N CYS A 258 1.82 22.30 -0.70
CA CYS A 258 3.22 21.99 -0.45
C CYS A 258 4.18 22.77 -1.38
N LEU A 259 3.68 23.26 -2.51
CA LEU A 259 4.40 24.13 -3.43
C LEU A 259 4.02 25.58 -3.15
N THR A 260 5.01 26.39 -2.78
CA THR A 260 4.85 27.81 -2.45
C THR A 260 5.78 28.65 -3.32
N GLU A 261 5.56 29.95 -3.40
CA GLU A 261 6.48 30.85 -4.11
C GLU A 261 7.90 30.80 -3.54
N GLU A 262 8.02 30.63 -2.22
CA GLU A 262 9.30 30.59 -1.51
C GLU A 262 10.13 29.34 -1.85
N ASN A 263 9.47 28.19 -2.05
CA ASN A 263 10.18 26.93 -2.29
C ASN A 263 10.21 26.50 -3.78
N TYR A 264 9.46 27.16 -4.65
CA TYR A 264 9.29 26.78 -6.05
C TYR A 264 10.62 26.64 -6.81
N ASP A 265 11.51 27.63 -6.69
CA ASP A 265 12.77 27.63 -7.44
C ASP A 265 13.70 26.50 -6.96
N GLU A 266 13.71 26.21 -5.66
CA GLU A 266 14.42 25.07 -5.10
C GLU A 266 13.87 23.74 -5.63
N VAL A 267 12.55 23.64 -5.86
CA VAL A 267 11.92 22.43 -6.43
C VAL A 267 12.47 22.16 -7.81
N LEU A 268 12.42 23.18 -8.67
CA LEU A 268 12.87 23.02 -10.04
C LEU A 268 14.37 22.72 -10.11
N GLN A 269 15.15 23.34 -9.23
CA GLN A 269 16.59 23.07 -9.12
C GLN A 269 16.86 21.64 -8.66
N HIS A 270 16.17 21.16 -7.63
CA HIS A 270 16.32 19.80 -7.11
C HIS A 270 15.99 18.76 -8.18
N MET A 271 14.92 18.98 -8.94
CA MET A 271 14.54 18.08 -10.03
C MET A 271 15.57 18.07 -11.19
N GLY A 272 16.52 19.00 -11.28
CA GLY A 272 17.62 18.97 -12.25
C GLY A 272 17.23 18.80 -13.73
N GLU A 273 17.59 17.67 -14.34
CA GLU A 273 17.10 17.25 -15.67
C GLU A 273 16.10 16.08 -15.57
N ASP A 274 15.83 15.62 -14.36
CA ASP A 274 14.93 14.52 -14.07
C ASP A 274 13.47 14.94 -14.21
N TYR A 275 12.65 13.98 -14.63
CA TYR A 275 11.19 14.11 -14.75
C TYR A 275 10.72 15.39 -15.48
N PRO A 276 11.17 15.62 -16.75
CA PRO A 276 10.87 16.85 -17.49
C PRO A 276 9.36 17.11 -17.65
N GLU A 277 8.56 16.05 -17.73
CA GLU A 277 7.09 16.15 -17.78
C GLU A 277 6.52 16.77 -16.50
N MET A 278 7.00 16.34 -15.33
CA MET A 278 6.54 16.85 -14.03
C MET A 278 7.05 18.26 -13.78
N LYS A 279 8.27 18.61 -14.23
CA LYS A 279 8.72 20.02 -14.26
C LYS A 279 7.77 20.88 -15.07
N GLY A 280 7.42 20.43 -16.27
CA GLY A 280 6.46 21.12 -17.13
C GLY A 280 5.09 21.27 -16.47
N PHE A 281 4.64 20.27 -15.72
CA PHE A 281 3.43 20.35 -14.90
C PHE A 281 3.53 21.44 -13.83
N LEU A 282 4.60 21.47 -13.03
CA LEU A 282 4.81 22.49 -12.00
C LEU A 282 4.91 23.91 -12.58
N MET A 283 5.56 24.08 -13.73
CA MET A 283 5.65 25.37 -14.43
C MET A 283 4.28 25.88 -14.88
N ARG A 284 3.43 25.00 -15.41
CA ARG A 284 2.04 25.36 -15.75
C ARG A 284 1.22 25.67 -14.51
N TYR A 285 1.42 24.94 -13.42
CA TYR A 285 0.74 25.20 -12.17
C TYR A 285 1.06 26.59 -11.63
N LYS A 286 2.35 26.97 -11.60
CA LYS A 286 2.80 28.31 -11.18
C LYS A 286 2.16 29.42 -11.99
N SER A 287 2.22 29.35 -13.33
CA SER A 287 1.67 30.40 -14.18
C SER A 287 0.15 30.57 -14.07
N GLN A 288 -0.56 29.50 -13.73
CA GLN A 288 -2.02 29.53 -13.57
C GLN A 288 -2.48 29.99 -12.18
N ASN A 289 -1.74 29.64 -11.12
CA ASN A 289 -2.24 29.73 -9.74
C ASN A 289 -1.41 30.64 -8.82
N MET A 290 -0.16 30.95 -9.17
CA MET A 290 0.71 31.80 -8.35
C MET A 290 0.88 33.19 -8.98
N GLU A 291 0.90 33.29 -10.32
CA GLU A 291 1.16 34.56 -11.01
C GLU A 291 -0.09 35.45 -11.22
N GLN A 292 -1.26 35.08 -10.66
CA GLN A 292 -2.54 35.77 -10.92
C GLN A 292 -2.89 36.92 -9.96
N ALA A 293 -1.99 37.34 -9.08
CA ALA A 293 -2.18 38.55 -8.27
C ALA A 293 -1.64 39.83 -8.94
N ASP A 294 -0.54 39.76 -9.68
CA ASP A 294 0.20 40.98 -10.06
C ASP A 294 -0.31 41.69 -11.32
N PHE A 295 -0.95 41.00 -12.26
CA PHE A 295 -1.26 41.60 -13.57
C PHE A 295 -2.41 42.62 -13.52
N PHE A 296 -3.44 42.40 -12.69
CA PHE A 296 -4.57 43.33 -12.58
C PHE A 296 -4.34 44.43 -11.54
N ASP A 297 -3.56 44.17 -10.50
CA ASP A 297 -3.16 45.20 -9.53
C ASP A 297 -2.24 46.26 -10.18
N ALA A 298 -1.39 45.86 -11.14
CA ALA A 298 -0.55 46.77 -11.92
C ALA A 298 -1.31 47.67 -12.92
N LEU A 299 -2.56 47.31 -13.27
CA LEU A 299 -3.42 48.08 -14.18
C LEU A 299 -4.43 48.98 -13.46
N SER A 300 -4.41 48.99 -12.12
CA SER A 300 -5.37 49.74 -11.29
C SER A 300 -4.93 51.18 -10.90
N LEU A 301 -3.93 51.74 -11.59
CA LEU A 301 -3.50 53.15 -11.44
C LEU A 301 -4.30 54.13 -12.30
#